data_AF-A0A8H6IB03-F1
#
_entry.id   AF-A0A8H6IB03-F1
#
_cell.length_a   1.000
_cell.length_b   1.000
_cell.length_c   1.000
_cell.angle_alpha   90.00
_cell.angle_beta   90.00
_cell.angle_gamma   90.00
#
_symmetry.space_group_name_H-M   'P 1'
#
loop_
_entity.id
_entity.type
_entity.pdbx_description
1 polymer ?
#
loop_
_entity_poly.entity_id
_entity_poly.type
_entity_poly.pdbx_seq_one_letter_code
_entity_poly.pdbx_strand_id
1 'polypeptide(L)'
;MDQESEKVIRFKKWITDHGGSFHPNAIYIQASSGYGLVAAEDIPEDQEVVSCPFDLAVTGPASEAAVSRALDLGPDTSLSCKQWICIYLVLHWIVGKDSEASQHLKHFSYLELLPPQRELLTALYFTEEELDAFKGTNLYGARNDRFQDWRTEWTQCREIVSKSKPEWGTQFEWDLYLAAATYISSRAFPSTVLSDTPQLPRLDDETPSDPVLLPGVDIANHARGQPVSWITHTGPDTAVPRVAIVPHRATLAGQEIFNNYGPKPNAELILGYGFTLPNNPDDTIILKVGGINGKKWSIGRDATGVDGLWNEILRAVRGEEESEHDAAYETMLDASEALQEMVSTLLERLPDPNSVSGKYNIRPYVAQMFGHYYPSHTYCSTSGQHSVLTSLLEYSQQKEREAIELARSQGIELVMEEEDDS
;
A
#
# COMPACT_ATOMS: atom_id res chain seq x y z
N MET A 1 -17.38 -25.49 -14.86
CA MET A 1 -16.68 -24.20 -14.88
C MET A 1 -17.59 -23.23 -15.59
N ASP A 2 -17.97 -22.13 -14.93
CA ASP A 2 -18.74 -21.08 -15.59
C ASP A 2 -17.88 -20.45 -16.69
N GLN A 3 -18.50 -20.22 -17.85
CA GLN A 3 -17.85 -19.61 -19.00
C GLN A 3 -17.44 -18.17 -18.68
N GLU A 4 -16.23 -17.76 -19.07
CA GLU A 4 -15.77 -16.38 -18.90
C GLU A 4 -16.76 -15.39 -19.52
N SER A 5 -16.99 -14.26 -18.87
CA SER A 5 -17.96 -13.26 -19.33
C SER A 5 -17.53 -12.64 -20.68
N GLU A 6 -18.49 -12.10 -21.44
CA GLU A 6 -18.18 -11.42 -22.72
C GLU A 6 -17.17 -10.27 -22.57
N LYS A 7 -17.16 -9.61 -21.40
CA LYS A 7 -16.19 -8.54 -21.09
C LYS A 7 -14.77 -9.10 -20.99
N VAL A 8 -14.60 -10.23 -20.29
CA VAL A 8 -13.31 -10.92 -20.17
C VAL A 8 -12.82 -11.40 -21.53
N ILE A 9 -13.69 -12.00 -22.34
CA ILE A 9 -13.33 -12.48 -23.69
C ILE A 9 -12.84 -11.31 -24.56
N ARG A 10 -13.55 -10.18 -24.55
CA ARG A 10 -13.17 -8.96 -25.29
C ARG A 10 -11.84 -8.39 -24.81
N PHE A 11 -11.64 -8.35 -23.49
CA PHE A 11 -10.40 -7.90 -22.89
C PHE A 11 -9.21 -8.79 -23.26
N LYS A 12 -9.34 -10.11 -23.10
CA LYS A 12 -8.30 -11.07 -23.48
C LYS A 12 -7.94 -10.94 -24.95
N LYS A 13 -8.95 -10.85 -25.83
CA LYS A 13 -8.75 -10.60 -27.26
C LYS A 13 -7.98 -9.30 -27.51
N TRP A 14 -8.36 -8.21 -26.84
CA TRP A 14 -7.68 -6.93 -26.98
C TRP A 14 -6.20 -7.02 -26.59
N ILE A 15 -5.86 -7.66 -25.47
CA ILE A 15 -4.46 -7.90 -25.07
C ILE A 15 -3.72 -8.76 -26.10
N THR A 16 -4.30 -9.86 -26.57
CA THR A 16 -3.65 -10.77 -27.54
C THR A 16 -3.44 -10.13 -28.91
N ASP A 17 -4.37 -9.29 -29.36
CA ASP A 17 -4.25 -8.55 -30.63
C ASP A 17 -3.06 -7.56 -30.62
N HIS A 18 -2.56 -7.18 -29.43
CA HIS A 18 -1.40 -6.31 -29.24
C HIS A 18 -0.12 -7.07 -28.84
N GLY A 19 -0.10 -8.40 -28.96
CA GLY A 19 1.07 -9.23 -28.65
C GLY A 19 1.21 -9.64 -27.19
N GLY A 20 0.16 -9.48 -26.38
CA GLY A 20 0.06 -10.08 -25.05
C GLY A 20 -0.41 -11.52 -25.12
N SER A 21 -0.50 -12.18 -23.96
CA SER A 21 -0.82 -13.59 -23.88
C SER A 21 -1.44 -13.95 -22.53
N PHE A 22 -2.17 -15.07 -22.52
CA PHE A 22 -2.70 -15.72 -21.33
C PHE A 22 -2.42 -17.21 -21.46
N HIS A 23 -2.08 -17.87 -20.37
CA HIS A 23 -2.04 -19.31 -20.35
C HIS A 23 -3.43 -19.87 -20.65
N PRO A 24 -3.58 -20.92 -21.50
CA PRO A 24 -4.89 -21.46 -21.87
C PRO A 24 -5.74 -21.90 -20.67
N ASN A 25 -5.08 -22.32 -19.59
CA ASN A 25 -5.73 -22.75 -18.35
C ASN A 25 -5.85 -21.63 -17.31
N ALA A 26 -5.41 -20.39 -17.58
CA ALA A 26 -5.59 -19.26 -16.67
C ALA A 26 -6.90 -18.51 -17.00
N ILE A 27 -7.91 -18.68 -16.15
CA ILE A 27 -9.26 -18.14 -16.34
C ILE A 27 -9.59 -17.06 -15.31
N TYR A 28 -10.36 -16.06 -15.74
CA TYR A 28 -10.88 -15.02 -14.88
C TYR A 28 -12.15 -15.51 -14.20
N ILE A 29 -12.22 -15.32 -12.88
CA ILE A 29 -13.41 -15.63 -12.10
C ILE A 29 -13.87 -14.39 -11.37
N GLN A 30 -15.19 -14.13 -11.40
CA GLN A 30 -15.79 -13.08 -10.59
C GLN A 30 -15.82 -13.53 -9.11
N ALA A 31 -15.21 -12.73 -8.26
CA ALA A 31 -15.19 -12.86 -6.80
C ALA A 31 -15.89 -11.66 -6.14
N SER A 32 -16.02 -11.70 -4.81
CA SER A 32 -16.55 -10.58 -4.03
C SER A 32 -15.64 -9.35 -4.02
N SER A 33 -14.35 -9.53 -4.35
CA SER A 33 -13.32 -8.49 -4.43
C SER A 33 -13.06 -7.98 -5.85
N GLY A 34 -13.90 -8.34 -6.82
CA GLY A 34 -13.69 -8.05 -8.25
C GLY A 34 -13.38 -9.33 -9.03
N TYR A 35 -12.39 -9.30 -9.91
CA TYR A 35 -11.94 -10.50 -10.63
C TYR A 35 -10.67 -11.08 -9.99
N GLY A 36 -10.56 -12.41 -10.01
CA GLY A 36 -9.33 -13.14 -9.70
C GLY A 36 -8.93 -14.06 -10.87
N LEU A 37 -7.71 -14.59 -10.82
CA LEU A 37 -7.17 -15.49 -11.84
C LEU A 37 -7.04 -16.90 -11.26
N VAL A 38 -7.65 -17.90 -11.90
CA VAL A 38 -7.71 -19.28 -11.40
C VAL A 38 -7.24 -20.26 -12.48
N ALA A 39 -6.61 -21.35 -12.05
CA ALA A 39 -6.24 -22.45 -12.93
C ALA A 39 -7.46 -23.33 -13.25
N ALA A 40 -7.86 -23.41 -14.52
CA ALA A 40 -8.92 -24.30 -15.00
C ALA A 40 -8.51 -25.78 -14.97
N GLU A 41 -7.24 -26.02 -15.26
CA GLU A 41 -6.52 -27.29 -15.15
C GLU A 41 -5.15 -27.02 -14.54
N ASP A 42 -4.42 -28.06 -14.16
CA ASP A 42 -3.08 -27.92 -13.59
C ASP A 42 -2.16 -27.10 -14.53
N ILE A 43 -1.51 -26.08 -13.97
CA ILE A 43 -0.48 -25.27 -14.62
C ILE A 43 0.85 -25.63 -13.97
N PRO A 44 1.82 -26.18 -14.73
CA PRO A 44 3.16 -26.44 -14.22
C PRO A 44 3.85 -25.18 -13.71
N GLU A 45 4.83 -25.35 -12.82
CA GLU A 45 5.72 -24.25 -12.43
C GLU A 45 6.49 -23.68 -13.63
N ASP A 46 6.94 -22.44 -13.49
CA ASP A 46 7.77 -21.72 -14.46
C ASP A 46 7.09 -21.44 -15.81
N GLN A 47 5.75 -21.44 -15.84
CA GLN A 47 4.98 -21.03 -17.01
C GLN A 47 4.43 -19.61 -16.89
N GLU A 48 4.47 -18.86 -17.99
CA GLU A 48 3.81 -17.55 -18.10
C GLU A 48 2.29 -17.72 -18.00
N VAL A 49 1.66 -17.06 -17.03
CA VAL A 49 0.20 -17.13 -16.83
C VAL A 49 -0.55 -15.99 -17.52
N VAL A 50 0.05 -14.79 -17.55
CA VAL A 50 -0.47 -13.60 -18.22
C VAL A 50 0.68 -12.65 -18.56
N SER A 51 0.58 -11.95 -19.69
CA SER A 51 1.54 -10.93 -20.09
C SER A 51 0.88 -9.65 -20.62
N CYS A 52 1.43 -8.49 -20.25
CA CYS A 52 1.05 -7.18 -20.74
C CYS A 52 2.11 -6.62 -21.70
N PRO A 53 1.77 -6.31 -22.96
CA PRO A 53 2.63 -5.56 -23.87
C PRO A 53 2.96 -4.17 -23.33
N PHE A 54 4.15 -3.65 -23.62
CA PHE A 54 4.55 -2.31 -23.19
C PHE A 54 3.66 -1.21 -23.77
N ASP A 55 3.16 -1.36 -25.01
CA ASP A 55 2.26 -0.37 -25.64
C ASP A 55 0.88 -0.28 -24.93
N LEU A 56 0.53 -1.30 -24.14
CA LEU A 56 -0.69 -1.33 -23.33
C LEU A 56 -0.44 -0.99 -21.86
N ALA A 57 0.80 -0.69 -21.46
CA ALA A 57 1.06 -0.20 -20.11
C ALA A 57 0.54 1.23 -19.96
N VAL A 58 -0.21 1.51 -18.89
CA VAL A 58 -0.64 2.87 -18.56
C VAL A 58 0.47 3.52 -17.75
N THR A 59 1.23 4.40 -18.41
CA THR A 59 2.36 5.12 -17.82
C THR A 59 2.08 6.62 -17.74
N GLY A 60 2.82 7.34 -16.91
CA GLY A 60 2.78 8.81 -16.86
C GLY A 60 2.98 9.44 -18.25
N PRO A 61 4.08 9.14 -18.96
CA PRO A 61 4.34 9.70 -20.30
C PRO A 61 3.29 9.34 -21.35
N ALA A 62 2.78 8.10 -21.36
CA ALA A 62 1.74 7.71 -22.31
C ALA A 62 0.41 8.42 -22.02
N SER A 63 0.08 8.58 -20.73
CA SER A 63 -1.10 9.31 -20.27
C SER A 63 -1.01 10.80 -20.59
N GLU A 64 0.13 11.43 -20.33
CA GLU A 64 0.42 12.82 -20.72
C GLU A 64 0.22 13.03 -22.22
N ALA A 65 0.83 12.18 -23.06
CA ALA A 65 0.71 12.30 -24.51
C ALA A 65 -0.74 12.14 -25.00
N ALA A 66 -1.53 11.29 -24.38
CA ALA A 66 -2.95 11.10 -24.73
C ALA A 66 -3.82 12.27 -24.25
N VAL A 67 -3.66 12.68 -22.98
CA VAL A 67 -4.43 13.77 -22.36
C VAL A 67 -4.11 15.10 -23.05
N SER A 68 -2.85 15.38 -23.34
CA SER A 68 -2.45 16.60 -24.03
C SER A 68 -3.03 16.71 -25.43
N ARG A 69 -3.22 15.60 -26.15
CA ARG A 69 -3.95 15.60 -27.44
C ARG A 69 -5.46 15.75 -27.26
N ALA A 70 -6.05 15.10 -26.26
CA ALA A 70 -7.49 15.17 -26.02
C ALA A 70 -7.96 16.56 -25.53
N LEU A 71 -7.07 17.30 -24.86
CA LEU A 71 -7.35 18.61 -24.25
C LEU A 71 -6.56 19.76 -24.88
N ASP A 72 -5.84 19.53 -25.98
CA ASP A 72 -5.00 20.55 -26.64
C ASP A 72 -4.05 21.28 -25.66
N LEU A 73 -3.43 20.54 -24.74
CA LEU A 73 -2.56 21.12 -23.70
C LEU A 73 -1.16 21.43 -24.23
N GLY A 74 -0.61 22.55 -23.76
CA GLY A 74 0.76 22.96 -24.05
C GLY A 74 1.80 22.25 -23.16
N PRO A 75 3.09 22.31 -23.54
CA PRO A 75 4.20 21.63 -22.85
C PRO A 75 4.48 22.16 -21.44
N ASP A 76 3.97 23.35 -21.09
CA ASP A 76 4.20 23.98 -19.78
C ASP A 76 3.29 23.41 -18.67
N THR A 77 2.44 22.43 -18.98
CA THR A 77 1.53 21.83 -18.01
C THR A 77 2.31 20.91 -17.07
N SER A 78 2.60 21.38 -15.86
CA SER A 78 3.32 20.61 -14.85
C SER A 78 2.36 19.80 -13.98
N LEU A 79 2.34 18.49 -14.19
CA LEU A 79 1.61 17.50 -13.38
C LEU A 79 2.51 16.31 -13.08
N SER A 80 2.27 15.66 -11.94
CA SER A 80 2.94 14.39 -11.62
C SER A 80 2.48 13.26 -12.55
N CYS A 81 3.29 12.21 -12.68
CA CYS A 81 2.92 10.98 -13.41
C CYS A 81 1.57 10.40 -12.94
N LYS A 82 1.33 10.41 -11.63
CA LYS A 82 0.06 9.96 -11.05
C LYS A 82 -1.12 10.82 -11.52
N GLN A 83 -0.99 12.15 -11.52
CA GLN A 83 -2.05 13.05 -11.97
C GLN A 83 -2.37 12.86 -13.45
N TRP A 84 -1.36 12.67 -14.30
CA TRP A 84 -1.57 12.35 -15.71
C TRP A 84 -2.36 11.06 -15.90
N ILE A 85 -1.98 9.98 -15.20
CA ILE A 85 -2.71 8.71 -15.24
C ILE A 85 -4.14 8.90 -14.71
N CYS A 86 -4.34 9.62 -13.61
CA CYS A 86 -5.68 9.88 -13.08
C CYS A 86 -6.56 10.61 -14.08
N ILE A 87 -6.07 11.68 -14.72
CA ILE A 87 -6.85 12.39 -15.76
C ILE A 87 -7.17 11.42 -16.90
N TYR A 88 -6.18 10.68 -17.39
CA TYR A 88 -6.34 9.72 -18.47
C TYR A 88 -7.46 8.70 -18.19
N LEU A 89 -7.46 8.09 -17.00
CA LEU A 89 -8.49 7.14 -16.60
C LEU A 89 -9.87 7.80 -16.50
N VAL A 90 -9.96 8.99 -15.88
CA VAL A 90 -11.24 9.72 -15.74
C VAL A 90 -11.82 10.10 -17.11
N LEU A 91 -10.98 10.47 -18.07
CA LEU A 91 -11.43 10.78 -19.44
C LEU A 91 -12.18 9.60 -20.07
N HIS A 92 -11.87 8.33 -19.76
CA HIS A 92 -12.61 7.19 -20.31
C HIS A 92 -14.05 7.08 -19.79
N TRP A 93 -14.37 7.69 -18.64
CA TRP A 93 -15.72 7.67 -18.08
C TRP A 93 -16.56 8.86 -18.52
N ILE A 94 -15.92 10.01 -18.79
CA ILE A 94 -16.64 11.24 -19.14
C ILE A 94 -16.66 11.50 -20.66
N VAL A 95 -15.63 11.06 -21.39
CA VAL A 95 -15.57 11.19 -22.85
C VAL A 95 -16.35 10.04 -23.46
N GLY A 96 -17.49 10.35 -24.07
CA GLY A 96 -18.29 9.35 -24.77
C GLY A 96 -17.51 8.66 -25.90
N LYS A 97 -17.78 7.38 -26.14
CA LYS A 97 -17.09 6.57 -27.18
C LYS A 97 -17.17 7.18 -28.59
N ASP A 98 -18.18 8.01 -28.86
CA ASP A 98 -18.38 8.69 -30.14
C ASP A 98 -17.62 10.04 -30.28
N SER A 99 -16.96 10.50 -29.22
CA SER A 99 -16.13 11.71 -29.26
C SER A 99 -14.82 11.44 -30.02
N GLU A 100 -14.36 12.42 -30.79
CA GLU A 100 -13.06 12.36 -31.48
C GLU A 100 -11.91 12.11 -30.49
N ALA A 101 -12.01 12.66 -29.27
CA ALA A 101 -11.00 12.47 -28.22
C ALA A 101 -10.86 11.00 -27.77
N SER A 102 -11.88 10.16 -27.96
CA SER A 102 -11.83 8.74 -27.63
C SER A 102 -10.80 7.96 -28.46
N GLN A 103 -10.38 8.49 -29.62
CA GLN A 103 -9.30 7.89 -30.41
C GLN A 103 -7.94 7.87 -29.69
N HIS A 104 -7.76 8.74 -28.68
CA HIS A 104 -6.55 8.81 -27.86
C HIS A 104 -6.64 7.94 -26.59
N LEU A 105 -7.80 7.35 -26.32
CA LEU A 105 -8.12 6.58 -25.11
C LEU A 105 -8.20 5.09 -25.45
N LYS A 106 -7.08 4.36 -25.27
CA LYS A 106 -6.95 2.95 -25.69
C LYS A 106 -7.60 1.94 -24.75
N HIS A 107 -7.83 2.29 -23.48
CA HIS A 107 -7.94 1.32 -22.39
C HIS A 107 -9.39 0.97 -21.98
N PHE A 108 -10.39 1.24 -22.82
CA PHE A 108 -11.80 0.95 -22.48
C PHE A 108 -12.04 -0.50 -22.03
N SER A 109 -11.46 -1.49 -22.73
CA SER A 109 -11.62 -2.92 -22.35
C SER A 109 -11.00 -3.26 -21.01
N TYR A 110 -9.91 -2.59 -20.62
CA TYR A 110 -9.27 -2.76 -19.31
C TYR A 110 -10.13 -2.16 -18.20
N LEU A 111 -10.61 -0.93 -18.40
CA LEU A 111 -11.43 -0.25 -17.39
C LEU A 111 -12.79 -0.94 -17.17
N GLU A 112 -13.34 -1.62 -18.19
CA GLU A 112 -14.57 -2.42 -18.05
C GLU A 112 -14.41 -3.64 -17.12
N LEU A 113 -13.17 -4.08 -16.83
CA LEU A 113 -12.86 -5.16 -15.88
C LEU A 113 -12.47 -4.66 -14.48
N LEU A 114 -12.13 -3.39 -14.32
CA LEU A 114 -11.81 -2.85 -13.00
C LEU A 114 -13.06 -2.87 -12.09
N PRO A 115 -12.89 -3.13 -10.78
CA PRO A 115 -14.02 -3.17 -9.86
C PRO A 115 -14.68 -1.78 -9.81
N PRO A 116 -16.02 -1.69 -9.86
CA PRO A 116 -16.72 -0.41 -9.78
C PRO A 116 -16.45 0.26 -8.43
N GLN A 117 -16.55 1.58 -8.38
CA GLN A 117 -16.22 2.40 -7.20
C GLN A 117 -16.85 1.89 -5.88
N ARG A 118 -18.11 1.42 -5.92
CA ARG A 118 -18.83 0.89 -4.75
C ARG A 118 -18.19 -0.37 -4.13
N GLU A 119 -17.32 -1.04 -4.87
CA GLU A 119 -16.59 -2.26 -4.47
C GLU A 119 -15.15 -1.94 -4.04
N LEU A 120 -14.71 -0.67 -4.09
CA LEU A 120 -13.40 -0.25 -3.58
C LEU A 120 -13.45 -0.08 -2.06
N LEU A 121 -12.46 -0.68 -1.38
CA LEU A 121 -12.47 -0.87 0.08
C LEU A 121 -11.25 -0.26 0.78
N THR A 122 -10.49 0.62 0.13
CA THR A 122 -9.40 1.34 0.81
C THR A 122 -9.96 2.25 1.91
N ALA A 123 -9.13 2.62 2.88
CA ALA A 123 -9.53 3.48 4.00
C ALA A 123 -10.14 4.84 3.57
N LEU A 124 -9.91 5.27 2.32
CA LEU A 124 -10.48 6.49 1.77
C LEU A 124 -11.99 6.35 1.48
N TYR A 125 -12.50 5.13 1.36
CA TYR A 125 -13.93 4.81 1.18
C TYR A 125 -14.65 4.48 2.50
N PHE A 126 -13.96 4.56 3.64
CA PHE A 126 -14.60 4.35 4.94
C PHE A 126 -15.61 5.46 5.22
N THR A 127 -16.75 5.08 5.80
CA THR A 127 -17.67 6.04 6.39
C THR A 127 -17.02 6.72 7.60
N GLU A 128 -17.61 7.81 8.07
CA GLU A 128 -17.10 8.50 9.27
C GLU A 128 -17.07 7.56 10.49
N GLU A 129 -18.14 6.77 10.69
CA GLU A 129 -18.21 5.80 11.80
C GLU A 129 -17.18 4.67 11.67
N GLU A 130 -16.93 4.20 10.45
CA GLU A 130 -15.90 3.21 10.16
C GLU A 130 -14.49 3.76 10.41
N LEU A 131 -14.23 5.00 10.01
CA LEU A 131 -12.94 5.66 10.21
C LEU A 131 -12.70 5.96 11.70
N ASP A 132 -13.73 6.40 12.43
CA ASP A 132 -13.66 6.69 13.86
C ASP A 132 -13.27 5.45 14.69
N ALA A 133 -13.59 4.24 14.22
CA ALA A 133 -13.13 3.01 14.85
C ALA A 133 -11.58 2.92 14.90
N PHE A 134 -10.87 3.49 13.92
CA PHE A 134 -9.41 3.47 13.86
C PHE A 134 -8.74 4.67 14.56
N LYS A 135 -9.51 5.55 15.20
CA LYS A 135 -8.98 6.75 15.86
C LYS A 135 -7.93 6.37 16.91
N GLY A 136 -6.83 7.12 16.92
CA GLY A 136 -5.66 6.85 17.77
C GLY A 136 -4.57 5.99 17.12
N THR A 137 -4.85 5.36 15.98
CA THR A 137 -3.86 4.55 15.24
C THR A 137 -3.11 5.37 14.17
N ASN A 138 -1.95 4.89 13.70
CA ASN A 138 -1.24 5.52 12.56
C ASN A 138 -2.07 5.53 11.28
N LEU A 139 -2.89 4.50 11.04
CA LEU A 139 -3.76 4.39 9.87
C LEU A 139 -4.74 5.58 9.79
N TYR A 140 -5.33 5.98 10.92
CA TYR A 140 -6.25 7.12 10.96
C TYR A 140 -5.58 8.42 10.49
N GLY A 141 -4.39 8.71 11.00
CA GLY A 141 -3.60 9.88 10.58
C GLY A 141 -3.21 9.79 9.10
N ALA A 142 -2.61 8.67 8.68
CA ALA A 142 -2.15 8.46 7.32
C ALA A 142 -3.29 8.52 6.28
N ARG A 143 -4.49 8.04 6.63
CA ARG A 143 -5.68 8.16 5.80
C ARG A 143 -6.07 9.61 5.60
N ASN A 144 -6.11 10.41 6.68
CA ASN A 144 -6.51 11.81 6.60
C ASN A 144 -5.51 12.64 5.79
N ASP A 145 -4.21 12.45 6.00
CA ASP A 145 -3.16 13.08 5.19
C ASP A 145 -3.37 12.76 3.70
N ARG A 146 -3.51 11.47 3.36
CA ARG A 146 -3.73 11.03 1.98
C ARG A 146 -5.01 11.58 1.36
N PHE A 147 -6.09 11.68 2.15
CA PHE A 147 -7.35 12.25 1.67
C PHE A 147 -7.17 13.72 1.28
N GLN A 148 -6.48 14.52 2.09
CA GLN A 148 -6.22 15.93 1.80
C GLN A 148 -5.28 16.10 0.60
N ASP A 149 -4.23 15.29 0.51
CA ASP A 149 -3.30 15.30 -0.62
C ASP A 149 -4.05 15.02 -1.93
N TRP A 150 -4.83 13.95 -1.97
CA TRP A 150 -5.57 13.57 -3.18
C TRP A 150 -6.67 14.57 -3.53
N ARG A 151 -7.31 15.21 -2.53
CA ARG A 151 -8.26 16.32 -2.76
C ARG A 151 -7.60 17.52 -3.43
N THR A 152 -6.38 17.84 -3.01
CA THR A 152 -5.58 18.92 -3.61
C THR A 152 -5.23 18.58 -5.05
N GLU A 153 -4.73 17.36 -5.30
CA GLU A 153 -4.40 16.91 -6.65
C GLU A 153 -5.62 16.86 -7.58
N TRP A 154 -6.76 16.37 -7.09
CA TRP A 154 -8.02 16.36 -7.84
C TRP A 154 -8.41 17.76 -8.27
N THR A 155 -8.30 18.74 -7.37
CA THR A 155 -8.63 20.14 -7.67
C THR A 155 -7.74 20.68 -8.78
N GLN A 156 -6.43 20.43 -8.71
CA GLN A 156 -5.47 20.81 -9.76
C GLN A 156 -5.79 20.14 -11.11
N CYS A 157 -6.06 18.84 -11.11
CA CYS A 157 -6.43 18.11 -12.33
C CYS A 157 -7.72 18.66 -12.95
N ARG A 158 -8.74 18.86 -12.12
CA ARG A 158 -10.04 19.40 -12.53
C ARG A 158 -9.90 20.80 -13.13
N GLU A 159 -9.05 21.65 -12.55
CA GLU A 159 -8.79 23.00 -13.09
C GLU A 159 -8.17 22.94 -14.49
N ILE A 160 -7.20 22.05 -14.72
CA ILE A 160 -6.57 21.86 -16.03
C ILE A 160 -7.61 21.39 -17.06
N VAL A 161 -8.39 20.37 -16.71
CA VAL A 161 -9.47 19.87 -17.59
C VAL A 161 -10.48 20.99 -17.86
N SER A 162 -10.89 21.75 -16.84
CA SER A 162 -11.89 22.83 -16.96
C SER A 162 -11.43 23.98 -17.84
N LYS A 163 -10.12 24.34 -17.79
CA LYS A 163 -9.55 25.42 -18.61
C LYS A 163 -9.63 25.12 -20.10
N SER A 164 -9.46 23.85 -20.49
CA SER A 164 -9.56 23.42 -21.89
C SER A 164 -11.01 23.09 -22.28
N LYS A 165 -11.70 22.27 -21.47
CA LYS A 165 -13.06 21.79 -21.72
C LYS A 165 -13.92 21.95 -20.44
N PRO A 166 -14.64 23.07 -20.27
CA PRO A 166 -15.43 23.33 -19.06
C PRO A 166 -16.49 22.26 -18.75
N GLU A 167 -17.10 21.67 -19.77
CA GLU A 167 -18.08 20.58 -19.64
C GLU A 167 -17.46 19.31 -19.03
N TRP A 168 -16.23 18.95 -19.43
CA TRP A 168 -15.52 17.81 -18.88
C TRP A 168 -15.02 18.11 -17.47
N GLY A 169 -14.57 19.34 -17.22
CA GLY A 169 -14.22 19.80 -15.89
C GLY A 169 -15.39 19.79 -14.89
N THR A 170 -16.62 19.92 -15.37
CA THR A 170 -17.83 19.75 -14.55
C THR A 170 -18.09 18.28 -14.23
N GLN A 171 -17.87 17.38 -15.19
CA GLN A 171 -18.03 15.93 -15.03
C GLN A 171 -16.86 15.26 -14.31
N PHE A 172 -15.72 15.94 -14.15
CA PHE A 172 -14.53 15.46 -13.44
C PHE A 172 -14.76 15.48 -11.92
N GLU A 173 -15.68 14.64 -11.46
CA GLU A 173 -16.09 14.54 -10.06
C GLU A 173 -15.00 13.89 -9.20
N TRP A 174 -15.04 14.19 -7.90
CA TRP A 174 -14.10 13.63 -6.92
C TRP A 174 -14.09 12.11 -6.93
N ASP A 175 -15.26 11.51 -7.02
CA ASP A 175 -15.46 10.07 -6.95
C ASP A 175 -14.76 9.32 -8.09
N LEU A 176 -14.74 9.91 -9.29
CA LEU A 176 -14.00 9.40 -10.44
C LEU A 176 -12.49 9.51 -10.21
N TYR A 177 -12.00 10.65 -9.72
CA TYR A 177 -10.58 10.81 -9.41
C TYR A 177 -10.12 9.86 -8.31
N LEU A 178 -10.92 9.72 -7.25
CA LEU A 178 -10.64 8.83 -6.14
C LEU A 178 -10.57 7.37 -6.62
N ALA A 179 -11.47 6.95 -7.52
CA ALA A 179 -11.41 5.62 -8.13
C ALA A 179 -10.11 5.44 -8.95
N ALA A 180 -9.78 6.39 -9.82
CA ALA A 180 -8.55 6.36 -10.61
C ALA A 180 -7.29 6.27 -9.74
N ALA A 181 -7.17 7.12 -8.72
CA ALA A 181 -6.05 7.11 -7.78
C ALA A 181 -5.99 5.81 -6.96
N THR A 182 -7.15 5.24 -6.63
CA THR A 182 -7.24 3.94 -5.94
C THR A 182 -6.75 2.79 -6.81
N TYR A 183 -7.07 2.77 -8.11
CA TYR A 183 -6.51 1.76 -9.01
C TYR A 183 -5.00 1.86 -9.08
N ILE A 184 -4.44 3.07 -9.18
CA ILE A 184 -2.98 3.26 -9.11
C ILE A 184 -2.43 2.72 -7.79
N SER A 185 -3.01 3.11 -6.65
CA SER A 185 -2.51 2.69 -5.33
C SER A 185 -2.59 1.18 -5.07
N SER A 186 -3.57 0.49 -5.66
CA SER A 186 -3.84 -0.93 -5.39
C SER A 186 -3.27 -1.89 -6.44
N ARG A 187 -2.91 -1.39 -7.63
CA ARG A 187 -2.57 -2.22 -8.81
C ARG A 187 -1.28 -1.82 -9.52
N ALA A 188 -0.68 -0.69 -9.18
CA ALA A 188 0.51 -0.23 -9.90
C ALA A 188 1.75 -1.08 -9.61
N PHE A 189 2.58 -1.21 -10.65
CA PHE A 189 3.92 -1.76 -10.61
C PHE A 189 4.93 -0.62 -10.71
N PRO A 190 6.18 -0.82 -10.27
CA PRO A 190 7.25 0.14 -10.50
C PRO A 190 7.59 0.22 -11.99
N SER A 191 7.77 1.42 -12.54
CA SER A 191 8.07 1.63 -13.96
C SER A 191 9.33 0.93 -14.45
N THR A 192 10.24 0.55 -13.54
CA THR A 192 11.46 -0.21 -13.84
C THR A 192 11.19 -1.56 -14.50
N VAL A 193 10.01 -2.15 -14.33
CA VAL A 193 9.60 -3.39 -15.03
C VAL A 193 9.49 -3.20 -16.55
N LEU A 194 9.37 -1.96 -17.02
CA LEU A 194 9.32 -1.60 -18.43
C LEU A 194 10.70 -1.27 -19.03
N SER A 195 11.79 -1.67 -18.37
CA SER A 195 13.16 -1.46 -18.84
C SER A 195 13.81 -2.75 -19.33
N ASP A 196 14.86 -2.65 -20.16
CA ASP A 196 15.64 -3.80 -20.64
C ASP A 196 16.37 -4.54 -19.52
N THR A 197 16.62 -3.86 -18.40
CA THR A 197 17.27 -4.40 -17.21
C THR A 197 16.39 -4.10 -16.01
N PRO A 198 15.27 -4.83 -15.83
CA PRO A 198 14.33 -4.55 -14.76
C PRO A 198 15.02 -4.73 -13.40
N GLN A 199 14.85 -3.73 -12.55
CA GLN A 199 15.34 -3.76 -11.17
C GLN A 199 14.16 -3.53 -10.24
N LEU A 200 14.03 -4.37 -9.22
CA LEU A 200 13.09 -4.09 -8.14
C LEU A 200 13.59 -2.85 -7.39
N PRO A 201 12.71 -1.87 -7.10
CA PRO A 201 13.07 -0.73 -6.27
C PRO A 201 13.66 -1.23 -4.96
N ARG A 202 14.82 -0.69 -4.57
CA ARG A 202 15.39 -0.99 -3.27
C ARG A 202 14.71 -0.12 -2.22
N LEU A 203 14.60 -0.63 -0.99
CA LEU A 203 14.00 0.08 0.13
C LEU A 203 14.71 1.42 0.46
N ASP A 204 15.97 1.56 0.02
CA ASP A 204 16.83 2.73 0.20
C ASP A 204 16.99 3.59 -1.06
N ASP A 205 16.26 3.32 -2.14
CA ASP A 205 16.34 4.16 -3.35
C ASP A 205 15.79 5.57 -3.08
N GLU A 206 16.66 6.57 -3.19
CA GLU A 206 16.32 8.00 -3.01
C GLU A 206 15.36 8.52 -4.10
N THR A 207 15.30 7.85 -5.26
CA THR A 207 14.39 8.17 -6.36
C THR A 207 13.37 7.06 -6.57
N PRO A 208 12.13 7.21 -6.07
CA PRO A 208 11.09 6.21 -6.28
C PRO A 208 10.75 6.10 -7.78
N SER A 209 10.58 4.88 -8.26
CA SER A 209 10.07 4.61 -9.61
C SER A 209 8.64 5.11 -9.76
N ASP A 210 8.29 5.64 -10.94
CA ASP A 210 6.91 6.01 -11.26
C ASP A 210 5.96 4.80 -11.25
N PRO A 211 4.69 4.99 -10.85
CA PRO A 211 3.70 3.93 -10.90
C PRO A 211 3.24 3.69 -12.35
N VAL A 212 3.09 2.41 -12.72
CA VAL A 212 2.49 2.00 -14.01
C VAL A 212 1.41 0.95 -13.79
N LEU A 213 0.31 1.01 -14.54
CA LEU A 213 -0.68 -0.08 -14.57
C LEU A 213 -0.37 -1.01 -15.74
N LEU A 214 -0.45 -2.32 -15.48
CA LEU A 214 -0.18 -3.36 -16.47
C LEU A 214 -1.44 -4.18 -16.70
N PRO A 215 -2.32 -3.79 -17.65
CA PRO A 215 -3.55 -4.49 -17.93
C PRO A 215 -3.37 -6.00 -18.07
N GLY A 216 -4.06 -6.74 -17.20
CA GLY A 216 -4.08 -8.20 -17.22
C GLY A 216 -3.03 -8.81 -16.29
N VAL A 217 -1.87 -8.19 -16.14
CA VAL A 217 -0.85 -8.57 -15.14
C VAL A 217 -1.30 -8.16 -13.74
N ASP A 218 -1.97 -7.03 -13.61
CA ASP A 218 -2.49 -6.48 -12.36
C ASP A 218 -3.74 -7.17 -11.78
N ILE A 219 -4.11 -8.33 -12.32
CA ILE A 219 -5.27 -9.13 -11.87
C ILE A 219 -4.95 -10.04 -10.68
N ALA A 220 -3.70 -10.51 -10.58
CA ALA A 220 -3.32 -11.57 -9.67
C ALA A 220 -3.25 -11.05 -8.23
N ASN A 221 -4.08 -11.61 -7.34
CA ASN A 221 -4.17 -11.20 -5.95
C ASN A 221 -2.89 -11.50 -5.16
N HIS A 222 -2.76 -10.88 -3.98
CA HIS A 222 -1.62 -11.08 -3.10
C HIS A 222 -1.70 -12.43 -2.36
N ALA A 223 -0.61 -13.21 -2.43
CA ALA A 223 -0.28 -14.20 -1.42
C ALA A 223 1.14 -13.95 -0.90
N ARG A 224 1.25 -13.80 0.43
CA ARG A 224 2.53 -13.52 1.09
C ARG A 224 3.53 -14.64 0.84
N GLY A 225 4.72 -14.28 0.33
CA GLY A 225 5.79 -15.24 0.07
C GLY A 225 5.50 -16.19 -1.10
N GLN A 226 4.49 -15.89 -1.92
CA GLN A 226 4.29 -16.61 -3.18
C GLN A 226 5.52 -16.42 -4.07
N PRO A 227 6.19 -17.51 -4.50
CA PRO A 227 7.35 -17.40 -5.35
C PRO A 227 6.87 -17.13 -6.79
N VAL A 228 7.04 -15.89 -7.23
CA VAL A 228 6.57 -15.40 -8.52
C VAL A 228 7.57 -14.38 -9.05
N SER A 229 7.84 -14.42 -10.35
CA SER A 229 8.66 -13.44 -11.04
C SER A 229 7.83 -12.59 -11.99
N TRP A 230 8.26 -11.34 -12.15
CA TRP A 230 7.82 -10.46 -13.22
C TRP A 230 8.92 -10.48 -14.29
N ILE A 231 8.68 -11.17 -15.39
CA ILE A 231 9.67 -11.37 -16.46
C ILE A 231 9.43 -10.34 -17.56
N THR A 232 10.46 -9.55 -17.84
CA THR A 232 10.45 -8.59 -18.93
C THR A 232 11.09 -9.23 -20.16
N HIS A 233 10.32 -9.32 -21.24
CA HIS A 233 10.80 -9.76 -22.53
C HIS A 233 11.08 -8.53 -23.39
N THR A 234 12.36 -8.26 -23.65
CA THR A 234 12.82 -7.23 -24.59
C THR A 234 13.96 -7.79 -25.45
N GLY A 235 14.58 -6.96 -26.28
CA GLY A 235 15.73 -7.34 -27.10
C GLY A 235 15.41 -7.80 -28.54
N PRO A 236 16.45 -8.14 -29.32
CA PRO A 236 16.35 -8.29 -30.78
C PRO A 236 15.42 -9.41 -31.25
N ASP A 237 15.32 -10.49 -30.47
CA ASP A 237 14.51 -11.67 -30.80
C ASP A 237 13.07 -11.56 -30.27
N THR A 238 12.76 -10.49 -29.53
CA THR A 238 11.42 -10.25 -28.98
C THR A 238 10.58 -9.45 -29.96
N ALA A 239 9.55 -10.07 -30.55
CA ALA A 239 8.67 -9.41 -31.51
C ALA A 239 7.90 -8.22 -30.90
N VAL A 240 7.44 -8.35 -29.66
CA VAL A 240 6.71 -7.31 -28.91
C VAL A 240 7.22 -7.26 -27.47
N PRO A 241 7.80 -6.12 -27.03
CA PRO A 241 8.18 -5.92 -25.64
C PRO A 241 7.00 -6.10 -24.68
N ARG A 242 7.16 -6.93 -23.65
CA ARG A 242 6.08 -7.26 -22.71
C ARG A 242 6.62 -7.64 -21.33
N VAL A 243 5.78 -7.49 -20.31
CA VAL A 243 6.00 -8.02 -18.95
C VAL A 243 5.05 -9.18 -18.71
N ALA A 244 5.54 -10.29 -18.16
CA ALA A 244 4.75 -11.47 -17.83
C ALA A 244 4.87 -11.86 -16.35
N ILE A 245 3.83 -12.49 -15.82
CA ILE A 245 3.86 -13.15 -14.51
C ILE A 245 4.21 -14.63 -14.69
N VAL A 246 5.19 -15.10 -13.92
CA VAL A 246 5.63 -16.51 -13.89
C VAL A 246 5.62 -17.03 -12.45
N PRO A 247 4.65 -17.87 -12.07
CA PRO A 247 4.67 -18.57 -10.79
C PRO A 247 5.72 -19.68 -10.77
N HIS A 248 6.51 -19.78 -9.70
CA HIS A 248 7.53 -20.82 -9.51
C HIS A 248 7.03 -21.99 -8.66
N ARG A 249 5.73 -22.20 -8.67
CA ARG A 249 5.04 -23.37 -8.08
C ARG A 249 3.92 -23.76 -9.02
N ALA A 250 3.73 -25.06 -9.19
CA ALA A 250 2.59 -25.57 -9.92
C ALA A 250 1.29 -25.09 -9.25
N THR A 251 0.33 -24.67 -10.07
CA THR A 251 -1.01 -24.27 -9.62
C THR A 251 -1.99 -25.34 -10.03
N LEU A 252 -2.63 -26.00 -9.06
CA LEU A 252 -3.56 -27.09 -9.34
C LEU A 252 -4.90 -26.56 -9.86
N ALA A 253 -5.63 -27.38 -10.61
CA ALA A 253 -6.97 -27.07 -11.06
C ALA A 253 -7.87 -26.58 -9.91
N GLY A 254 -8.54 -25.45 -10.13
CA GLY A 254 -9.40 -24.76 -9.16
C GLY A 254 -8.66 -23.85 -8.18
N GLN A 255 -7.32 -23.81 -8.18
CA GLN A 255 -6.56 -22.90 -7.32
C GLN A 255 -6.35 -21.53 -7.97
N GLU A 256 -6.33 -20.51 -7.13
CA GLU A 256 -6.03 -19.14 -7.52
C GLU A 256 -4.53 -18.97 -7.82
N ILE A 257 -4.26 -18.19 -8.86
CA ILE A 257 -2.93 -17.81 -9.31
C ILE A 257 -2.60 -16.47 -8.65
N PHE A 258 -1.71 -16.51 -7.67
CA PHE A 258 -1.33 -15.35 -6.88
C PHE A 258 -0.07 -14.65 -7.38
N ASN A 259 -0.01 -13.36 -7.11
CA ASN A 259 1.19 -12.54 -7.13
C ASN A 259 1.70 -12.32 -5.69
N ASN A 260 2.85 -11.67 -5.54
CA ASN A 260 3.40 -11.23 -4.26
C ASN A 260 3.65 -9.72 -4.31
N TYR A 261 3.00 -8.96 -3.43
CA TYR A 261 3.08 -7.51 -3.41
C TYR A 261 4.25 -7.01 -2.53
N GLY A 262 4.98 -7.94 -1.90
CA GLY A 262 6.04 -7.64 -0.95
C GLY A 262 5.57 -7.65 0.51
N PRO A 263 6.52 -7.49 1.46
CA PRO A 263 6.23 -7.45 2.89
C PRO A 263 5.61 -6.11 3.26
N LYS A 264 4.28 -6.06 3.41
CA LYS A 264 3.54 -4.82 3.69
C LYS A 264 2.83 -4.91 5.04
N PRO A 265 2.92 -3.89 5.90
CA PRO A 265 2.16 -3.84 7.15
C PRO A 265 0.66 -3.70 6.88
N ASN A 266 -0.18 -4.11 7.82
CA ASN A 266 -1.63 -4.06 7.65
C ASN A 266 -2.14 -2.62 7.48
N ALA A 267 -1.48 -1.63 8.09
CA ALA A 267 -1.79 -0.22 7.86
C ALA A 267 -1.67 0.16 6.37
N GLU A 268 -0.62 -0.31 5.69
CA GLU A 268 -0.42 -0.05 4.26
C GLU A 268 -1.41 -0.82 3.40
N LEU A 269 -1.68 -2.09 3.72
CA LEU A 269 -2.66 -2.91 3.01
C LEU A 269 -4.07 -2.31 3.08
N ILE A 270 -4.52 -1.84 4.25
CA ILE A 270 -5.84 -1.20 4.39
C ILE A 270 -5.88 0.12 3.61
N LEU A 271 -4.84 0.94 3.77
CA LEU A 271 -4.80 2.28 3.19
C LEU A 271 -4.67 2.27 1.66
N GLY A 272 -3.86 1.36 1.11
CA GLY A 272 -3.52 1.33 -0.31
C GLY A 272 -4.24 0.26 -1.13
N TYR A 273 -4.62 -0.86 -0.51
CA TYR A 273 -5.15 -2.04 -1.20
C TYR A 273 -6.57 -2.43 -0.78
N GLY A 274 -7.03 -1.99 0.40
CA GLY A 274 -8.38 -2.29 0.90
C GLY A 274 -8.54 -3.74 1.35
N PHE A 275 -7.50 -4.33 1.95
CA PHE A 275 -7.58 -5.62 2.63
C PHE A 275 -6.55 -5.69 3.78
N THR A 276 -6.59 -6.78 4.56
CA THR A 276 -5.60 -7.08 5.61
C THR A 276 -5.20 -8.54 5.57
N LEU A 277 -4.03 -8.85 6.14
CA LEU A 277 -3.60 -10.21 6.42
C LEU A 277 -3.82 -10.53 7.91
N PRO A 278 -4.44 -11.68 8.24
CA PRO A 278 -4.45 -12.15 9.63
C PRO A 278 -3.03 -12.50 10.07
N ASN A 279 -2.65 -12.18 11.30
CA ASN A 279 -1.33 -12.48 11.87
C ASN A 279 -0.17 -12.03 10.96
N ASN A 280 -0.29 -10.85 10.36
CA ASN A 280 0.72 -10.34 9.43
C ASN A 280 2.07 -10.17 10.15
N PRO A 281 3.13 -10.93 9.79
CA PRO A 281 4.43 -10.81 10.44
C PRO A 281 5.15 -9.50 10.08
N ASP A 282 4.77 -8.87 8.96
CA ASP A 282 5.37 -7.63 8.47
C ASP A 282 4.62 -6.39 9.01
N ASP A 283 3.77 -6.56 10.04
CA ASP A 283 3.04 -5.44 10.65
C ASP A 283 3.98 -4.55 11.46
N THR A 284 3.80 -3.24 11.29
CA THR A 284 4.68 -2.22 11.88
C THR A 284 3.86 -1.07 12.42
N ILE A 285 4.41 -0.37 13.42
CA ILE A 285 3.92 0.92 13.88
C ILE A 285 4.91 2.01 13.48
N ILE A 286 4.41 3.20 13.16
CA ILE A 286 5.24 4.37 12.81
C ILE A 286 5.31 5.30 14.02
N LEU A 287 6.52 5.47 14.54
CA LEU A 287 6.83 6.35 15.68
C LEU A 287 7.59 7.59 15.23
N LYS A 288 7.41 8.68 15.99
CA LYS A 288 8.11 9.94 15.78
C LYS A 288 8.45 10.54 17.13
N VAL A 289 9.72 10.89 17.32
CA VAL A 289 10.19 11.58 18.53
C VAL A 289 9.91 13.08 18.38
N GLY A 290 9.33 13.70 19.42
CA GLY A 290 9.08 15.14 19.46
C GLY A 290 10.39 15.94 19.51
N GLY A 291 10.45 17.08 18.83
CA GLY A 291 11.58 18.01 18.95
C GLY A 291 12.79 17.76 18.03
N ILE A 292 12.86 16.63 17.31
CA ILE A 292 14.04 16.27 16.50
C ILE A 292 13.62 15.89 15.08
N ASN A 293 14.00 16.72 14.09
CA ASN A 293 13.98 16.53 12.62
C ASN A 293 12.77 15.85 11.93
N GLY A 294 11.68 15.57 12.65
CA GLY A 294 10.48 14.97 12.09
C GLY A 294 10.62 13.55 11.57
N LYS A 295 11.72 12.85 11.88
CA LYS A 295 12.00 11.51 11.35
C LYS A 295 10.94 10.51 11.85
N LYS A 296 10.55 9.61 10.95
CA LYS A 296 9.61 8.52 11.22
C LYS A 296 10.38 7.21 11.33
N TRP A 297 10.09 6.45 12.37
CA TRP A 297 10.69 5.14 12.65
C TRP A 297 9.62 4.06 12.47
N SER A 298 9.92 3.05 11.65
CA SER A 298 9.04 1.89 11.48
C SER A 298 9.48 0.77 12.39
N ILE A 299 8.66 0.44 13.38
CA ILE A 299 8.95 -0.60 14.37
C ILE A 299 8.05 -1.80 14.12
N GLY A 300 8.65 -2.95 13.89
CA GLY A 300 7.96 -4.22 13.70
C GLY A 300 7.78 -5.01 14.99
N ARG A 301 7.28 -6.23 14.83
CA ARG A 301 7.14 -7.21 15.94
C ARG A 301 8.48 -7.48 16.62
N ASP A 302 8.43 -7.87 17.88
CA ASP A 302 9.61 -8.20 18.69
C ASP A 302 10.64 -7.07 18.71
N ALA A 303 10.16 -5.81 18.65
CA ALA A 303 10.97 -4.60 18.53
C ALA A 303 11.93 -4.57 17.31
N THR A 304 11.60 -5.29 16.24
CA THR A 304 12.40 -5.27 15.01
C THR A 304 12.49 -3.85 14.44
N GLY A 305 13.70 -3.37 14.16
CA GLY A 305 13.95 -2.02 13.64
C GLY A 305 14.07 -0.92 14.71
N VAL A 306 14.06 -1.26 16.00
CA VAL A 306 14.13 -0.30 17.11
C VAL A 306 15.47 0.43 17.24
N ASP A 307 16.58 -0.15 16.78
CA ASP A 307 17.93 0.38 17.03
C ASP A 307 18.08 1.85 16.66
N GLY A 308 17.53 2.25 15.51
CA GLY A 308 17.62 3.62 15.06
C GLY A 308 16.80 4.59 15.93
N LEU A 309 15.60 4.20 16.33
CA LEU A 309 14.77 4.97 17.27
C LEU A 309 15.46 5.07 18.63
N TRP A 310 15.99 3.96 19.14
CA TRP A 310 16.71 3.92 20.41
C TRP A 310 17.91 4.87 20.42
N ASN A 311 18.72 4.85 19.35
CA ASN A 311 19.84 5.78 19.19
C ASN A 311 19.39 7.24 19.08
N GLU A 312 18.23 7.51 18.49
CA GLU A 312 17.67 8.87 18.44
C GLU A 312 17.23 9.35 19.82
N ILE A 313 16.57 8.50 20.61
CA ILE A 313 16.15 8.82 21.98
C ILE A 313 17.37 9.03 22.89
N LEU A 314 18.39 8.17 22.81
CA LEU A 314 19.65 8.35 23.55
C LEU A 314 20.29 9.71 23.26
N ARG A 315 20.30 10.14 21.99
CA ARG A 315 20.83 11.46 21.60
C ARG A 315 19.95 12.60 22.09
N ALA A 316 18.63 12.42 22.05
CA ALA A 316 17.66 13.41 22.50
C ALA A 316 17.83 13.74 23.98
N VAL A 317 17.93 12.69 24.79
CA VAL A 317 18.03 12.76 26.25
C VAL A 317 19.40 13.30 26.69
N ARG A 318 20.47 12.92 25.99
CA ARG A 318 21.83 13.40 26.30
C ARG A 318 22.02 14.91 26.12
N GLY A 319 21.22 15.57 25.27
CA GLY A 319 21.34 17.00 24.99
C GLY A 319 22.59 17.41 24.21
N GLU A 320 22.74 18.72 23.94
CA GLU A 320 23.91 19.31 23.24
C GLU A 320 25.02 19.79 24.20
N GLU A 321 24.74 19.93 25.50
CA GLU A 321 25.70 20.43 26.49
C GLU A 321 26.46 19.26 27.15
N GLU A 322 27.63 18.94 26.60
CA GLU A 322 28.50 17.88 27.13
C GLU A 322 28.98 18.18 28.56
N SER A 323 28.78 17.23 29.45
CA SER A 323 29.75 16.90 30.48
C SER A 323 30.42 15.57 30.11
N GLU A 324 31.77 15.50 30.14
CA GLU A 324 32.51 14.23 30.00
C GLU A 324 32.21 13.24 31.14
N HIS A 325 31.31 13.58 32.06
CA HIS A 325 31.02 12.87 33.30
C HIS A 325 29.62 12.23 33.37
N ASP A 326 28.76 12.42 32.36
CA ASP A 326 27.45 11.76 32.37
C ASP A 326 27.65 10.27 32.22
N ALA A 327 27.31 9.53 33.27
CA ALA A 327 27.55 8.11 33.29
C ALA A 327 26.61 7.44 32.29
N ALA A 328 27.15 6.54 31.45
CA ALA A 328 26.37 5.91 30.38
C ALA A 328 25.09 5.21 30.87
N TYR A 329 25.03 4.80 32.14
CA TYR A 329 23.81 4.23 32.72
C TYR A 329 22.71 5.28 32.93
N GLU A 330 23.03 6.55 33.27
CA GLU A 330 22.05 7.62 33.49
C GLU A 330 21.33 7.93 32.18
N THR A 331 22.09 8.15 31.10
CA THR A 331 21.51 8.35 29.76
C THR A 331 20.64 7.17 29.32
N MET A 332 21.02 5.93 29.66
CA MET A 332 20.22 4.76 29.34
C MET A 332 18.94 4.67 30.19
N LEU A 333 18.96 5.04 31.47
CA LEU A 333 17.77 5.08 32.33
C LEU A 333 16.78 6.12 31.80
N ASP A 334 17.22 7.35 31.61
CA ASP A 334 16.39 8.45 31.10
C ASP A 334 15.82 8.13 29.71
N ALA A 335 16.62 7.52 28.82
CA ALA A 335 16.14 7.09 27.50
C ALA A 335 15.13 5.93 27.57
N SER A 336 15.31 5.01 28.52
CA SER A 336 14.37 3.90 28.75
C SER A 336 13.04 4.43 29.30
N GLU A 337 13.08 5.37 30.24
CA GLU A 337 11.90 6.04 30.79
C GLU A 337 11.15 6.81 29.70
N ALA A 338 11.85 7.61 28.90
CA ALA A 338 11.24 8.37 27.80
C ALA A 338 10.58 7.45 26.75
N LEU A 339 11.21 6.31 26.42
CA LEU A 339 10.61 5.33 25.51
C LEU A 339 9.40 4.63 26.15
N GLN A 340 9.46 4.29 27.44
CA GLN A 340 8.31 3.70 28.17
C GLN A 340 7.12 4.67 28.20
N GLU A 341 7.33 5.93 28.57
CA GLU A 341 6.25 6.94 28.61
C GLU A 341 5.61 7.14 27.23
N MET A 342 6.42 7.21 26.17
CA MET A 342 5.93 7.32 24.79
C MET A 342 5.07 6.11 24.40
N VAL A 343 5.53 4.90 24.70
CA VAL A 343 4.82 3.66 24.35
C VAL A 343 3.52 3.53 25.16
N SER A 344 3.55 3.82 26.46
CA SER A 344 2.35 3.81 27.32
C SER A 344 1.30 4.82 26.84
N THR A 345 1.72 6.04 26.52
CA THR A 345 0.83 7.07 25.95
C THR A 345 0.19 6.61 24.63
N LEU A 346 0.92 5.86 23.80
CA LEU A 346 0.38 5.32 22.56
C LEU A 346 -0.63 4.19 22.82
N LEU A 347 -0.32 3.28 23.75
CA LEU A 347 -1.23 2.20 24.16
C LEU A 347 -2.56 2.76 24.68
N GLU A 348 -2.52 3.81 25.50
CA GLU A 348 -3.74 4.47 26.03
C GLU A 348 -4.61 5.12 24.95
N ARG A 349 -4.00 5.54 23.84
CA ARG A 349 -4.71 6.19 22.73
C ARG A 349 -5.35 5.20 21.76
N LEU A 350 -4.97 3.92 21.82
CA LEU A 350 -5.51 2.92 20.90
C LEU A 350 -7.02 2.73 21.15
N PRO A 351 -7.79 2.42 20.08
CA PRO A 351 -9.22 2.22 20.21
C PRO A 351 -9.54 1.00 21.09
N ASP A 352 -10.77 0.89 21.59
CA ASP A 352 -11.25 -0.34 22.22
C ASP A 352 -11.32 -1.46 21.15
N PRO A 353 -10.67 -2.63 21.34
CA PRO A 353 -10.74 -3.74 20.39
C PRO A 353 -12.16 -4.26 20.13
N ASN A 354 -13.10 -4.04 21.05
CA ASN A 354 -14.49 -4.44 20.92
C ASN A 354 -15.37 -3.35 20.28
N SER A 355 -14.81 -2.18 19.95
CA SER A 355 -15.55 -1.02 19.45
C SER A 355 -16.30 -1.26 18.13
N VAL A 356 -15.93 -2.29 17.37
CA VAL A 356 -16.57 -2.68 16.11
C VAL A 356 -17.58 -3.83 16.26
N SER A 357 -17.58 -4.52 17.40
CA SER A 357 -18.43 -5.70 17.61
C SER A 357 -19.90 -5.31 17.75
N GLY A 358 -20.77 -5.95 16.95
CA GLY A 358 -22.23 -5.73 17.03
C GLY A 358 -22.73 -4.40 16.46
N LYS A 359 -21.87 -3.58 15.83
CA LYS A 359 -22.29 -2.34 15.14
C LYS A 359 -22.79 -2.65 13.73
N TYR A 360 -24.09 -2.42 13.51
CA TYR A 360 -24.74 -2.65 12.20
C TYR A 360 -24.26 -1.70 11.09
N ASN A 361 -23.68 -0.55 11.45
CA ASN A 361 -23.25 0.48 10.50
C ASN A 361 -21.81 0.30 9.99
N ILE A 362 -21.05 -0.64 10.56
CA ILE A 362 -19.70 -0.97 10.11
C ILE A 362 -19.81 -2.13 9.11
N ARG A 363 -19.29 -1.94 7.89
CA ARG A 363 -19.32 -3.01 6.89
C ARG A 363 -18.51 -4.22 7.38
N PRO A 364 -18.95 -5.46 7.09
CA PRO A 364 -18.27 -6.67 7.56
C PRO A 364 -16.78 -6.73 7.21
N TYR A 365 -16.40 -6.30 6.00
CA TYR A 365 -15.00 -6.27 5.58
C TYR A 365 -14.17 -5.25 6.36
N VAL A 366 -14.75 -4.11 6.75
CA VAL A 366 -14.05 -3.12 7.58
C VAL A 366 -13.88 -3.63 9.01
N ALA A 367 -14.89 -4.30 9.56
CA ALA A 367 -14.77 -4.97 10.86
C ALA A 367 -13.69 -6.07 10.84
N GLN A 368 -13.58 -6.82 9.74
CA GLN A 368 -12.50 -7.80 9.55
C GLN A 368 -11.12 -7.12 9.47
N MET A 369 -11.00 -6.03 8.69
CA MET A 369 -9.76 -5.25 8.63
C MET A 369 -9.35 -4.74 10.00
N PHE A 370 -10.31 -4.19 10.76
CA PHE A 370 -10.09 -3.75 12.13
C PHE A 370 -9.61 -4.91 13.01
N GLY A 371 -10.29 -6.06 12.99
CA GLY A 371 -9.91 -7.22 13.80
C GLY A 371 -8.52 -7.78 13.48
N HIS A 372 -8.08 -7.74 12.22
CA HIS A 372 -6.71 -8.14 11.85
C HIS A 372 -5.65 -7.10 12.23
N TYR A 373 -6.00 -5.81 12.17
CA TYR A 373 -5.10 -4.70 12.48
C TYR A 373 -4.95 -4.48 13.99
N TYR A 374 -6.06 -4.63 14.71
CA TYR A 374 -6.17 -4.40 16.14
C TYR A 374 -7.11 -5.44 16.81
N PRO A 375 -6.61 -6.66 17.02
CA PRO A 375 -7.42 -7.77 17.53
C PRO A 375 -7.81 -7.59 19.01
N SER A 376 -8.97 -8.15 19.38
CA SER A 376 -9.38 -8.25 20.79
C SER A 376 -8.69 -9.41 21.49
N HIS A 377 -8.29 -9.19 22.75
CA HIS A 377 -7.65 -10.20 23.61
C HIS A 377 -8.56 -11.41 23.91
N THR A 378 -9.87 -11.28 23.67
CA THR A 378 -10.87 -12.24 24.15
C THR A 378 -11.08 -13.44 23.23
N TYR A 379 -10.67 -13.39 21.95
CA TYR A 379 -11.04 -14.43 20.99
C TYR A 379 -9.92 -14.96 20.08
N CYS A 380 -8.72 -14.39 20.09
CA CYS A 380 -7.65 -14.96 19.29
C CYS A 380 -6.26 -14.56 19.81
N SER A 381 -5.31 -15.49 19.71
CA SER A 381 -3.87 -15.26 19.88
C SER A 381 -3.29 -14.44 18.72
N THR A 382 -4.07 -13.52 18.16
CA THR A 382 -3.71 -12.77 16.97
C THR A 382 -2.85 -11.57 17.32
N SER A 383 -1.74 -11.44 16.63
CA SER A 383 -0.77 -10.37 16.83
C SER A 383 -1.18 -9.18 15.94
N GLY A 384 -1.31 -7.98 16.51
CA GLY A 384 -1.61 -6.72 15.78
C GLY A 384 -0.79 -5.55 16.32
N GLN A 385 -1.26 -4.31 16.15
CA GLN A 385 -0.56 -3.10 16.62
C GLN A 385 -0.28 -3.10 18.13
N HIS A 386 -1.24 -3.61 18.93
CA HIS A 386 -1.03 -3.75 20.38
C HIS A 386 0.20 -4.60 20.69
N SER A 387 0.37 -5.74 20.01
CA SER A 387 1.51 -6.64 20.22
C SER A 387 2.84 -5.98 19.83
N VAL A 388 2.88 -5.17 18.77
CA VAL A 388 4.08 -4.42 18.39
C VAL A 388 4.48 -3.44 19.49
N LEU A 389 3.52 -2.70 20.05
CA LEU A 389 3.76 -1.77 21.15
C LEU A 389 4.15 -2.47 22.45
N THR A 390 3.52 -3.59 22.79
CA THR A 390 3.89 -4.40 23.97
C THR A 390 5.33 -4.91 23.86
N SER A 391 5.74 -5.45 22.70
CA SER A 391 7.14 -5.87 22.49
C SER A 391 8.12 -4.71 22.60
N LEU A 392 7.73 -3.51 22.17
CA LEU A 392 8.58 -2.32 22.32
C LEU A 392 8.69 -1.85 23.78
N LEU A 393 7.61 -2.00 24.57
CA LEU A 393 7.64 -1.73 26.01
C LEU A 393 8.58 -2.70 26.73
N GLU A 394 8.48 -4.00 26.43
CA GLU A 394 9.36 -5.04 26.97
C GLU A 394 10.83 -4.76 26.63
N TYR A 395 11.11 -4.34 25.40
CA TYR A 395 12.45 -3.91 24.98
C TYR A 395 12.95 -2.73 25.83
N SER A 396 12.11 -1.72 26.07
CA SER A 396 12.50 -0.56 26.86
C SER A 396 12.81 -0.94 28.33
N GLN A 397 11.97 -1.78 28.93
CA GLN A 397 12.21 -2.31 30.28
C GLN A 397 13.48 -3.18 30.35
N GLN A 398 13.84 -3.86 29.26
CA GLN A 398 15.11 -4.57 29.18
C GLN A 398 16.29 -3.59 29.18
N LYS A 399 16.20 -2.47 28.45
CA LYS A 399 17.25 -1.44 28.45
C LYS A 399 17.44 -0.77 29.80
N GLU A 400 16.35 -0.57 30.53
CA GLU A 400 16.39 -0.09 31.91
C GLU A 400 17.16 -1.07 32.82
N ARG A 401 16.84 -2.38 32.75
CA ARG A 401 17.57 -3.41 33.51
C ARG A 401 19.06 -3.46 33.17
N GLU A 402 19.41 -3.36 31.89
CA GLU A 402 20.80 -3.28 31.42
C GLU A 402 21.52 -2.05 32.01
N ALA A 403 20.83 -0.90 32.10
CA ALA A 403 21.37 0.31 32.71
C ALA A 403 21.61 0.15 34.22
N ILE A 404 20.68 -0.46 34.95
CA ILE A 404 20.81 -0.74 36.39
C ILE A 404 22.00 -1.67 36.66
N GLU A 405 22.19 -2.70 35.84
CA GLU A 405 23.35 -3.60 35.94
C GLU A 405 24.66 -2.87 35.67
N LEU A 406 24.67 -1.95 34.69
CA LEU A 406 25.82 -1.10 34.40
C LEU A 406 26.17 -0.19 35.59
N ALA A 407 25.18 0.47 36.20
CA ALA A 407 25.37 1.28 37.40
C ALA A 407 25.99 0.47 38.56
N ARG A 408 25.45 -0.73 38.82
CA ARG A 408 25.97 -1.65 39.84
C ARG A 408 27.41 -2.06 39.56
N SER A 409 27.75 -2.33 38.30
CA SER A 409 29.13 -2.67 37.90
C SER A 409 30.12 -1.52 38.13
N GLN A 410 29.64 -0.27 38.15
CA GLN A 410 30.41 0.94 38.44
C GLN A 410 30.41 1.28 39.95
N GLY A 411 29.81 0.44 40.79
CA GLY A 411 29.77 0.62 42.25
C GLY A 411 28.65 1.57 42.73
N ILE A 412 27.64 1.83 41.89
CA ILE A 412 26.51 2.70 42.20
C ILE A 412 25.30 1.84 42.52
N GLU A 413 24.74 2.03 43.71
CA GLU A 413 23.52 1.36 44.17
C GLU A 413 22.33 2.29 43.94
N LEU A 414 21.54 1.99 42.91
CA LEU A 414 20.32 2.73 42.61
C LEU A 414 19.22 2.28 43.57
N VAL A 415 18.65 3.23 44.32
CA VAL A 415 17.45 3.01 45.13
C VAL A 415 16.26 3.17 44.20
N MET A 416 15.63 2.07 43.80
CA MET A 416 14.34 2.15 43.12
C MET A 416 13.28 2.43 44.18
N GLU A 417 12.55 3.54 44.07
CA GLU A 417 11.34 3.73 44.85
C GLU A 417 10.32 2.69 44.36
N GLU A 418 9.98 1.72 45.20
CA GLU A 418 8.87 0.82 44.93
C GLU A 418 7.61 1.69 44.87
N GLU A 419 7.00 1.84 43.69
CA GLU A 419 5.66 2.43 43.59
C GLU A 419 4.71 1.57 44.43
N ASP A 420 4.26 2.11 45.56
CA ASP A 420 3.22 1.52 46.39
C ASP A 420 1.94 1.37 45.53
N ASP A 421 1.67 0.16 45.05
CA ASP A 421 0.40 -0.23 44.44
C ASP A 421 -0.75 0.09 45.42
N SER A 422 -1.54 1.14 45.12
CA SER A 422 -2.74 1.53 45.89
C SER A 422 -4.00 1.53 45.03
#